data_AF-A0A1G5RLF8-F1
#
_entry.id   AF-A0A1G5RLF8-F1
#
_cell.length_a   1.000
_cell.length_b   1.000
_cell.length_c   1.000
_cell.angle_alpha   90.00
_cell.angle_beta   90.00
_cell.angle_gamma   90.00
#
_symmetry.space_group_name_H-M   'P 1'
#
loop_
_entity.id
_entity.type
_entity.pdbx_description
1 polymer ?
#
loop_
_entity_poly.entity_id
_entity_poly.type
_entity_poly.pdbx_seq_one_letter_code
_entity_poly.pdbx_strand_id
1 'polypeptide(L)' 'LLQQANETLSLLQDSVDLEVATDSEKAALLEWKKYRVLLTRVDVSQAPDVEWPEVPK' A
#
# COMPACT_ATOMS: atom_id res chain seq x y z
N LEU A 1 -1.16 5.95 -10.30
CA LEU A 1 -1.59 4.84 -9.42
C LEU A 1 -0.45 4.36 -8.54
N LEU A 2 0.62 3.76 -9.08
CA LEU A 2 1.78 3.30 -8.27
C LEU A 2 2.58 4.43 -7.60
N GLN A 3 2.77 5.59 -8.26
CA GLN A 3 3.48 6.73 -7.65
C GLN A 3 2.73 7.28 -6.45
N GLN A 4 1.43 7.54 -6.59
CA GLN A 4 0.59 8.05 -5.51
C GLN A 4 0.55 7.10 -4.29
N ALA A 5 0.48 5.79 -4.54
CA ALA A 5 0.60 4.77 -3.50
C ALA A 5 1.93 4.84 -2.73
N ASN A 6 3.03 5.03 -3.45
CA ASN A 6 4.35 5.13 -2.86
C ASN A 6 4.55 6.43 -2.07
N GLU A 7 3.98 7.55 -2.54
CA GLU A 7 4.00 8.83 -1.83
C GLU A 7 3.23 8.75 -0.50
N THR A 8 2.02 8.17 -0.52
CA THR A 8 1.24 7.94 0.70
C THR A 8 1.96 7.00 1.66
N LEU A 9 2.55 5.92 1.14
CA LEU A 9 3.38 5.01 1.93
C LEU A 9 4.59 5.72 2.56
N SER A 10 5.28 6.58 1.82
CA SER A 10 6.42 7.33 2.33
C SER A 10 5.99 8.25 3.46
N LEU A 11 4.91 9.01 3.27
CA LEU A 11 4.38 9.93 4.27
C LEU A 11 3.96 9.19 5.56
N LEU A 12 3.23 8.07 5.42
CA LEU A 12 2.82 7.24 6.55
C LEU A 12 4.03 6.62 7.26
N GLN A 13 5.05 6.20 6.50
CA GLN A 13 6.27 5.63 7.05
C GLN A 13 7.06 6.70 7.81
N ASP A 14 7.19 7.91 7.26
CA ASP A 14 7.85 9.05 7.90
C ASP A 14 7.15 9.41 9.22
N SER A 15 5.81 9.45 9.25
CA SER A 15 5.04 9.67 10.49
C SER A 15 5.32 8.58 11.54
N VAL A 16 5.46 7.32 11.13
CA VAL A 16 5.77 6.19 12.03
C VAL A 16 7.20 6.28 12.54
N ASP A 17 8.15 6.59 11.66
CA ASP A 17 9.57 6.71 11.97
C ASP A 17 9.84 7.91 12.91
N LEU A 18 9.04 8.97 12.80
CA LEU A 18 9.04 10.13 13.70
C LEU A 18 8.23 9.92 15.00
N GLU A 19 7.63 8.75 15.19
CA GLU A 19 6.74 8.42 16.32
C GLU A 19 5.52 9.35 16.50
N VAL A 20 5.19 10.13 15.46
CA VAL A 20 4.02 11.03 15.45
C VAL A 20 2.79 10.40 14.81
N ALA A 21 2.93 9.21 14.21
CA ALA A 21 1.83 8.50 13.58
C ALA A 21 0.75 8.10 14.59
N THR A 22 -0.48 8.45 14.24
CA THR A 22 -1.70 7.96 14.86
C THR A 22 -1.90 6.47 14.60
N ASP A 23 -2.72 5.82 15.41
CA ASP A 23 -3.06 4.40 15.22
C ASP A 23 -3.73 4.15 13.87
N SER A 24 -4.51 5.12 13.36
CA SER A 24 -5.10 5.09 12.02
C SER A 24 -4.04 5.11 10.92
N GLU A 25 -3.01 5.93 11.04
CA GLU A 25 -1.90 5.98 10.07
C GLU A 25 -1.07 4.70 10.10
N LYS A 26 -0.85 4.12 11.29
CA LYS A 26 -0.18 2.82 11.42
C LYS A 26 -0.98 1.70 10.78
N ALA A 27 -2.30 1.70 10.96
CA ALA A 27 -3.20 0.74 10.30
C ALA A 27 -3.16 0.90 8.78
N ALA A 28 -3.28 2.15 8.28
CA ALA A 28 -3.17 2.45 6.86
C ALA A 28 -1.82 2.01 6.28
N LEU A 29 -0.70 2.28 6.97
CA LEU A 29 0.63 1.85 6.54
C LEU A 29 0.71 0.33 6.36
N LEU A 30 0.08 -0.42 7.26
CA LEU A 30 0.06 -1.87 7.24
C LEU A 30 -0.81 -2.41 6.09
N GLU A 31 -1.94 -1.77 5.81
CA GLU A 31 -2.79 -2.08 4.66
C GLU A 31 -2.08 -1.77 3.33
N TRP A 32 -1.43 -0.62 3.22
CA TRP A 32 -0.64 -0.25 2.04
C TRP A 32 0.54 -1.21 1.80
N LYS A 33 1.22 -1.66 2.86
CA LYS A 33 2.27 -2.69 2.76
C LYS A 33 1.70 -4.03 2.27
N LYS A 34 0.54 -4.46 2.78
CA LYS A 34 -0.16 -5.66 2.30
C LYS A 34 -0.54 -5.52 0.83
N TYR A 35 -1.12 -4.38 0.45
CA TYR A 35 -1.47 -4.06 -0.94
C TYR A 35 -0.27 -4.17 -1.87
N ARG A 36 0.88 -3.57 -1.53
CA ARG A 36 2.13 -3.70 -2.31
C ARG A 36 2.57 -5.15 -2.47
N VAL A 37 2.53 -5.95 -1.40
CA VAL A 37 2.92 -7.36 -1.45
C VAL A 37 1.97 -8.16 -2.32
N LEU A 38 0.65 -7.93 -2.21
CA LEU A 38 -0.35 -8.55 -3.07
C LEU A 38 -0.09 -8.16 -4.53
N LEU A 39 0.14 -6.89 -4.82
CA LEU A 39 0.43 -6.39 -6.16
C LEU A 39 1.69 -7.02 -6.77
N THR A 40 2.73 -7.28 -5.97
CA THR A 40 3.93 -8.00 -6.44
C THR A 40 3.69 -9.49 -6.69
N ARG A 41 2.63 -10.05 -6.11
CA ARG A 41 2.24 -11.47 -6.26
C ARG A 41 1.15 -11.66 -7.30
N VAL A 42 0.51 -10.58 -7.77
CA VAL A 42 -0.44 -10.62 -8.87
C VAL A 42 0.28 -11.19 -10.08
N ASP A 43 -0.20 -12.35 -10.53
CA ASP A 43 0.33 -13.01 -11.70
C ASP A 43 -0.21 -12.32 -12.96
N VAL A 44 0.60 -11.41 -13.50
CA VAL A 44 0.29 -10.65 -14.71
C VAL A 44 0.12 -11.53 -15.95
N SER A 45 0.46 -12.83 -15.88
CA SER A 45 0.23 -13.80 -16.96
C SER A 45 -1.25 -14.21 -17.10
N GLN A 46 -2.09 -13.93 -16.10
CA GLN A 46 -3.54 -14.15 -16.15
C GLN A 46 -4.30 -13.05 -16.90
N ALA A 47 -3.60 -12.12 -17.57
CA ALA A 47 -4.24 -11.10 -18.39
C ALA A 47 -5.10 -11.73 -19.50
N PRO A 48 -6.37 -11.30 -19.68
CA PRO A 48 -6.95 -10.05 -19.18
C PRO A 48 -7.68 -10.12 -17.82
N ASP A 49 -7.92 -11.30 -17.25
CA ASP A 49 -8.71 -11.52 -16.02
C ASP A 49 -7.90 -11.36 -14.73
N VAL A 50 -6.97 -10.42 -14.71
CA VAL A 50 -6.12 -10.18 -13.54
C VAL A 50 -6.94 -9.50 -12.44
N GLU A 51 -7.09 -10.19 -11.30
CA GLU A 51 -7.64 -9.59 -10.09
C GLU A 51 -6.61 -8.65 -9.46
N TRP A 52 -6.77 -7.36 -9.72
CA TRP A 52 -6.01 -6.33 -9.03
C TRP A 52 -6.55 -6.14 -7.61
N PRO A 53 -5.69 -6.11 -6.57
CA PRO A 53 -6.13 -5.80 -5.22
C PRO A 53 -6.74 -4.39 -5.17
N GLU A 54 -7.62 -4.13 -4.22
CA GLU A 54 -8.22 -2.80 -4.03
C GLU A 54 -7.25 -1.86 -3.33
N VAL A 55 -7.23 -0.60 -3.78
CA VAL A 55 -6.39 0.45 -3.18
C VAL A 55 -6.97 0.80 -1.80
N PRO A 56 -6.21 0.64 -0.70
CA PRO A 56 -6.67 1.05 0.62
C PRO A 56 -6.85 2.57 0.69
N LYS A 57 -7.88 3.03 1.42
CA LYS A 57 -8.27 4.45 1.56
C LYS A 57 -7.68 5.09 2.80
#